data_AF-A0A973CNH8-F1
#
_entry.id   AF-A0A973CNH8-F1
#
_cell.length_a   1.000
_cell.length_b   1.000
_cell.length_c   1.000
_cell.angle_alpha   90.00
_cell.angle_beta   90.00
_cell.angle_gamma   90.00
#
_symmetry.space_group_name_H-M   'P 1'
#
loop_
_entity.id
_entity.type
_entity.pdbx_description
1 polymer ?
#
loop_
_entity_poly.entity_id
_entity_poly.type
_entity_poly.pdbx_seq_one_letter_code
_entity_poly.pdbx_strand_id
1 'polypeptide(L)'
;MKKLILLILVTLAACSKKNSDQSTKDKAPKKTPLLLLNDEPRLRKSLGGDDDTLIIKEHDKAFIYRIKYQKEEPFKGEVSDAIPISSENSKTLASLILSHENYYWPKKNGDWKPCSPIPGVKLSFHKKEKRYEILLCFECSILIAKGVQLDFDYMPADFYKIIKSSFPDDEKIQVIRNSPLKPKK
;
A
#
# COMPACT_ATOMS: atom_id res chain seq x y z
N MET A 1 38.21 -32.44 -47.53
CA MET A 1 37.44 -32.44 -48.79
C MET A 1 36.62 -31.15 -48.81
N LYS A 2 37.15 -30.08 -49.40
CA LYS A 2 36.81 -29.53 -50.74
C LYS A 2 35.39 -28.94 -50.83
N LYS A 3 35.34 -27.59 -50.82
CA LYS A 3 34.50 -26.65 -51.61
C LYS A 3 32.98 -26.74 -51.36
N LEU A 4 32.18 -25.66 -51.37
CA LEU A 4 32.11 -24.64 -52.41
C LEU A 4 31.31 -23.41 -51.92
N ILE A 5 31.81 -22.25 -52.32
CA ILE A 5 31.26 -20.90 -52.24
C ILE A 5 30.07 -20.75 -53.20
N LEU A 6 29.03 -19.97 -52.86
CA LEU A 6 28.30 -19.21 -53.88
C LEU A 6 27.87 -17.82 -53.38
N LEU A 7 28.18 -16.86 -54.23
CA LEU A 7 28.16 -15.41 -54.09
C LEU A 7 26.87 -14.82 -54.71
N ILE A 8 26.53 -13.62 -54.21
CA ILE A 8 25.94 -12.45 -54.91
C ILE A 8 24.49 -12.56 -55.44
N LEU A 9 23.64 -11.63 -54.97
CA LEU A 9 22.97 -10.68 -55.87
C LEU A 9 22.55 -9.40 -55.14
N VAL A 10 23.37 -8.37 -55.35
CA VAL A 10 23.04 -6.95 -55.15
C VAL A 10 22.10 -6.55 -56.28
N THR A 11 20.94 -5.97 -55.95
CA THR A 11 20.15 -5.16 -56.87
C THR A 11 19.88 -3.80 -56.23
N LEU A 12 20.65 -2.81 -56.69
CA LEU A 12 20.30 -1.40 -56.59
C LEU A 12 19.27 -1.10 -57.68
N ALA A 13 18.11 -0.56 -57.29
CA ALA A 13 17.25 0.19 -58.19
C ALA A 13 16.84 1.49 -57.49
N ALA A 14 17.28 2.60 -58.08
CA ALA A 14 16.94 3.96 -57.71
C ALA A 14 15.83 4.49 -58.63
N CYS A 15 14.81 5.13 -58.05
CA CYS A 15 14.08 6.32 -58.54
C CYS A 15 12.83 6.54 -57.66
N SER A 16 12.77 7.59 -56.83
CA SER A 16 12.41 8.98 -57.17
C SER A 16 10.91 9.18 -57.43
N LYS A 17 10.15 9.64 -56.40
CA LYS A 17 9.43 10.93 -56.40
C LYS A 17 8.59 11.15 -55.13
N LYS A 18 8.41 12.44 -54.87
CA LYS A 18 7.85 13.17 -53.73
C LYS A 18 6.41 12.78 -53.33
N ASN A 19 6.15 12.85 -52.01
CA ASN A 19 4.96 13.42 -51.37
C ASN A 19 5.31 13.56 -49.88
N SER A 20 5.52 14.77 -49.33
CA SER A 20 4.47 15.56 -48.67
C SER A 20 3.34 14.70 -48.10
N ASP A 21 3.46 14.26 -46.84
CA ASP A 21 2.52 14.73 -45.82
C ASP A 21 2.91 14.26 -44.42
N GLN A 22 2.60 15.13 -43.46
CA GLN A 22 2.37 14.84 -42.06
C GLN A 22 3.50 14.15 -41.27
N SER A 23 4.39 15.01 -40.75
CA SER A 23 4.97 14.81 -39.43
C SER A 23 3.83 14.81 -38.39
N THR A 24 3.18 13.66 -38.20
CA THR A 24 2.55 13.37 -36.92
C THR A 24 3.69 13.25 -35.93
N LYS A 25 3.83 14.27 -35.09
CA LYS A 25 4.57 14.17 -33.84
C LYS A 25 4.03 12.94 -33.12
N ASP A 26 4.76 11.83 -33.22
CA ASP A 26 4.68 10.73 -32.29
C ASP A 26 5.09 11.28 -30.93
N LYS A 27 4.12 11.92 -30.28
CA LYS A 27 4.10 12.04 -28.83
C LYS A 27 4.10 10.60 -28.36
N ALA A 28 5.27 10.13 -27.95
CA ALA A 28 5.39 9.03 -27.00
C ALA A 28 4.22 9.15 -26.03
N PRO A 29 3.47 8.07 -25.73
CA PRO A 29 2.38 8.14 -24.79
C PRO A 29 2.96 8.78 -23.53
N LYS A 30 2.57 10.03 -23.27
CA LYS A 30 2.82 10.65 -21.97
C LYS A 30 2.22 9.64 -21.04
N LYS A 31 3.07 8.94 -20.27
CA LYS A 31 2.62 8.12 -19.15
C LYS A 31 1.63 9.01 -18.43
N THR A 32 0.34 8.71 -18.58
CA THR A 32 -0.69 9.39 -17.81
C THR A 32 -0.19 9.28 -16.39
N PRO A 33 0.11 10.39 -15.69
CA PRO A 33 0.46 10.30 -14.28
C PRO A 33 -0.65 9.49 -13.67
N LEU A 34 -0.30 8.35 -13.05
CA LEU A 34 -1.25 7.47 -12.39
C LEU A 34 -2.14 8.39 -11.55
N LEU A 35 -3.36 8.60 -12.02
CA LEU A 35 -4.23 9.67 -11.56
C LEU A 35 -4.61 9.31 -10.12
N LEU A 36 -3.93 9.98 -9.19
CA LEU A 36 -4.41 10.45 -7.88
C LEU A 36 -5.54 9.61 -7.28
N LEU A 37 -5.21 8.43 -6.77
CA LEU A 37 -5.92 7.89 -5.61
C LEU A 37 -5.52 8.77 -4.42
N ASN A 38 -6.24 9.87 -4.18
CA ASN A 38 -6.38 10.59 -2.91
C ASN A 38 -5.17 10.64 -1.94
N ASP A 39 -3.94 10.77 -2.44
CA ASP A 39 -2.72 10.85 -1.62
C ASP A 39 -2.57 12.29 -1.06
N GLU A 40 -3.40 12.65 -0.08
CA GLU A 40 -3.37 13.95 0.58
C GLU A 40 -2.00 14.18 1.28
N PRO A 41 -1.34 15.35 1.12
CA PRO A 41 0.03 15.57 1.59
C PRO A 41 0.26 15.35 3.09
N ARG A 42 -0.73 15.64 3.94
CA ARG A 42 -0.68 15.42 5.39
C ARG A 42 -0.66 13.94 5.72
N LEU A 43 -1.50 13.13 5.08
CA LEU A 43 -1.47 11.67 5.28
C LEU A 43 -0.12 11.10 4.88
N ARG A 44 0.36 11.48 3.69
CA ARG A 44 1.65 11.00 3.18
C ARG A 44 2.81 11.33 4.11
N LYS A 45 2.87 12.58 4.60
CA LYS A 45 3.86 13.01 5.59
C LYS A 45 3.77 12.19 6.88
N SER A 46 2.54 11.90 7.33
CA SER A 46 2.31 11.13 8.56
C SER A 46 2.71 9.66 8.43
N LEU A 47 2.62 9.11 7.22
CA LEU A 47 3.11 7.77 6.89
C LEU A 47 4.62 7.73 6.58
N GLY A 48 5.38 8.80 6.82
CA GLY A 48 6.84 8.80 6.61
C GLY A 48 7.31 9.31 5.25
N GLY A 49 6.41 9.84 4.42
CA GLY A 49 6.74 10.52 3.17
C GLY A 49 6.60 9.67 1.90
N ASP A 50 7.08 10.21 0.77
CA ASP A 50 6.90 9.62 -0.55
C ASP A 50 7.51 8.22 -0.67
N ASP A 51 8.74 8.03 -0.19
CA ASP A 51 9.45 6.75 -0.28
C ASP A 51 8.75 5.63 0.50
N ASP A 52 8.28 5.93 1.71
CA ASP A 52 7.61 4.98 2.58
C ASP A 52 6.21 4.63 2.04
N THR A 53 5.44 5.63 1.60
CA THR A 53 4.14 5.39 0.96
C THR A 53 4.25 4.64 -0.35
N LEU A 54 5.33 4.82 -1.10
CA LEU A 54 5.63 4.04 -2.30
C LEU A 54 5.87 2.56 -2.00
N ILE A 55 6.46 2.21 -0.83
CA ILE A 55 6.59 0.82 -0.39
C ILE A 55 5.21 0.23 -0.13
N ILE A 56 4.32 0.94 0.57
CA ILE A 56 2.95 0.47 0.83
C ILE A 56 2.20 0.28 -0.48
N LYS A 57 2.31 1.21 -1.42
CA LYS A 57 1.57 1.22 -2.69
C LYS A 57 2.04 0.15 -3.67
N GLU A 58 3.36 -0.05 -3.78
CA GLU A 58 3.98 -0.89 -4.81
C GLU A 58 4.70 -2.11 -4.19
N HIS A 59 4.23 -2.60 -3.05
CA HIS A 59 4.80 -3.77 -2.41
C HIS A 59 4.71 -5.02 -3.30
N ASP A 60 5.72 -5.87 -3.22
CA ASP A 60 5.76 -7.19 -3.84
C ASP A 60 5.07 -8.23 -2.95
N LYS A 61 5.18 -8.06 -1.63
CA LYS A 61 4.67 -8.98 -0.61
C LYS A 61 4.15 -8.20 0.59
N ALA A 62 3.15 -8.77 1.26
CA ALA A 62 2.70 -8.27 2.55
C ALA A 62 2.49 -9.42 3.53
N PHE A 63 2.75 -9.13 4.80
CA PHE A 63 2.59 -10.07 5.89
C PHE A 63 1.81 -9.41 7.02
N ILE A 64 1.03 -10.21 7.72
CA ILE A 64 0.31 -9.82 8.92
C ILE A 64 0.79 -10.66 10.10
N TYR A 65 0.90 -10.02 11.25
CA TYR A 65 1.38 -10.65 12.49
C TYR A 65 0.43 -10.32 13.61
N ARG A 66 0.20 -11.28 14.49
CA ARG A 66 -0.49 -11.05 15.76
C ARG A 66 0.52 -10.58 16.80
N ILE A 67 0.19 -9.52 17.53
CA ILE A 67 1.00 -9.05 18.66
C ILE A 67 0.28 -9.40 19.96
N LYS A 68 0.87 -10.30 20.75
CA LYS A 68 0.39 -10.64 22.08
C LYS A 68 1.13 -9.80 23.10
N TYR A 69 0.48 -8.75 23.61
CA TYR A 69 1.06 -7.98 24.70
C TYR A 69 0.94 -8.68 26.03
N GLN A 70 2.03 -8.57 26.78
CA GLN A 70 2.00 -8.76 28.22
C GLN A 70 1.61 -7.42 28.85
N LYS A 71 0.75 -7.48 29.88
CA LYS A 71 0.09 -6.33 30.49
C LYS A 71 1.05 -5.26 31.03
N GLU A 72 2.31 -5.65 31.24
CA GLU A 72 3.35 -4.85 31.88
C GLU A 72 4.23 -4.08 30.87
N GLU A 73 4.28 -4.48 29.59
CA GLU A 73 5.14 -3.86 28.57
C GLU A 73 4.45 -3.75 27.18
N PRO A 74 3.64 -2.70 26.94
CA PRO A 74 2.77 -2.56 25.75
C PRO A 74 3.52 -2.33 24.41
N PHE A 75 4.85 -2.39 24.41
CA PHE A 75 5.68 -2.32 23.21
C PHE A 75 6.65 -3.51 23.07
N LYS A 76 6.65 -4.44 24.04
CA LYS A 76 7.44 -5.69 24.00
C LYS A 76 6.49 -6.89 23.94
N GLY A 77 5.57 -6.84 22.99
CA GLY A 77 4.67 -7.95 22.72
C GLY A 77 5.39 -9.09 22.01
N GLU A 78 4.99 -10.32 22.31
CA GLU A 78 5.37 -11.48 21.50
C GLU A 78 4.68 -11.35 20.14
N VAL A 79 5.47 -11.41 19.07
CA VAL A 79 4.97 -11.33 17.70
C VAL A 79 4.87 -12.75 17.16
N SER A 80 3.70 -13.14 16.67
CA SER A 80 3.50 -14.43 16.04
C SER A 80 4.37 -14.61 14.79
N ASP A 81 4.37 -15.82 14.24
CA ASP A 81 4.87 -16.04 12.89
C ASP A 81 4.16 -15.16 11.85
N ALA A 82 4.89 -14.89 10.77
CA ALA A 82 4.39 -14.10 9.64
C ALA A 82 3.31 -14.89 8.90
N ILE A 83 2.12 -14.31 8.78
CA ILE A 83 1.06 -14.85 7.94
C ILE A 83 1.10 -14.09 6.61
N PRO A 84 1.35 -14.76 5.47
CA PRO A 84 1.35 -14.10 4.18
C PRO A 84 -0.07 -13.65 3.80
N ILE A 85 -0.18 -12.42 3.29
CA ILE A 85 -1.44 -11.88 2.77
C ILE A 85 -1.48 -12.11 1.26
N SER A 86 -2.62 -12.53 0.71
CA SER A 86 -2.78 -12.67 -0.74
C SER A 86 -2.55 -11.32 -1.44
N SER A 87 -2.06 -11.36 -2.69
CA SER A 87 -1.78 -10.12 -3.46
C SER A 87 -3.01 -9.21 -3.62
N GLU A 88 -4.20 -9.80 -3.73
CA GLU A 88 -5.45 -9.05 -3.80
C GLU A 88 -5.75 -8.35 -2.47
N ASN A 89 -5.75 -9.09 -1.37
CA ASN A 89 -6.02 -8.53 -0.04
C ASN A 89 -4.96 -7.50 0.36
N SER A 90 -3.70 -7.71 -0.01
CA SER A 90 -2.61 -6.78 0.32
C SER A 90 -2.74 -5.46 -0.45
N LYS A 91 -3.16 -5.50 -1.72
CA LYS A 91 -3.50 -4.29 -2.50
C LYS A 91 -4.71 -3.57 -1.93
N THR A 92 -5.74 -4.31 -1.53
CA THR A 92 -6.91 -3.74 -0.86
C THR A 92 -6.52 -3.04 0.44
N LEU A 93 -5.76 -3.70 1.33
CA LEU A 93 -5.26 -3.08 2.56
C LEU A 93 -4.43 -1.82 2.28
N ALA A 94 -3.50 -1.88 1.32
CA ALA A 94 -2.69 -0.72 0.94
C ALA A 94 -3.57 0.45 0.47
N SER A 95 -4.56 0.20 -0.38
CA SER A 95 -5.49 1.24 -0.84
C SER A 95 -6.30 1.85 0.31
N LEU A 96 -6.73 1.03 1.28
CA LEU A 96 -7.51 1.50 2.42
C LEU A 96 -6.65 2.35 3.38
N ILE A 97 -5.40 1.93 3.62
CA ILE A 97 -4.45 2.66 4.46
C ILE A 97 -4.06 4.00 3.81
N LEU A 98 -3.93 4.04 2.50
CA LEU A 98 -3.58 5.27 1.76
C LEU A 98 -4.78 6.18 1.50
N SER A 99 -6.02 5.76 1.79
CA SER A 99 -7.19 6.62 1.61
C SER A 99 -7.36 7.58 2.77
N HIS A 100 -7.22 8.88 2.49
CA HIS A 100 -7.39 9.97 3.47
C HIS A 100 -8.77 9.97 4.15
N GLU A 101 -9.81 9.47 3.48
CA GLU A 101 -11.18 9.45 4.00
C GLU A 101 -11.38 8.45 5.15
N ASN A 102 -10.45 7.51 5.33
CA ASN A 102 -10.51 6.50 6.38
C ASN A 102 -10.00 7.02 7.74
N TYR A 103 -9.52 8.27 7.78
CA TYR A 103 -8.94 8.89 8.96
C TYR A 103 -9.81 10.04 9.49
N TYR A 104 -9.84 10.17 10.81
CA TYR A 104 -10.30 11.37 11.48
C TYR A 104 -9.19 12.40 11.52
N TRP A 105 -9.47 13.60 10.99
CA TRP A 105 -8.53 14.71 10.98
C TRP A 105 -9.05 15.84 11.88
N PRO A 106 -8.46 16.06 13.06
CA PRO A 106 -8.90 17.13 13.93
C PRO A 106 -8.67 18.50 13.25
N LYS A 107 -9.67 19.40 13.39
CA LYS A 107 -9.67 20.75 12.78
C LYS A 107 -8.71 21.72 13.47
N LYS A 108 -8.30 21.43 14.71
CA LYS A 108 -7.35 22.21 15.50
C LYS A 108 -6.32 21.27 16.13
N ASN A 109 -5.11 21.77 16.34
CA ASN A 109 -4.04 21.02 17.01
C ASN A 109 -4.51 20.64 18.43
N GLY A 110 -4.69 19.34 18.69
CA GLY A 110 -4.92 18.85 20.05
C GLY A 110 -6.10 17.88 20.24
N ASP A 111 -7.04 17.79 19.30
CA ASP A 111 -8.22 16.92 19.45
C ASP A 111 -7.94 15.46 19.01
N TRP A 112 -6.75 14.94 19.31
CA TRP A 112 -6.44 13.53 19.12
C TRP A 112 -7.07 12.70 20.24
N LYS A 113 -7.37 11.43 19.95
CA LYS A 113 -7.88 10.51 20.97
C LYS A 113 -6.93 10.45 22.17
N PRO A 114 -7.39 10.73 23.41
CA PRO A 114 -6.58 10.58 24.60
C PRO A 114 -6.48 9.08 24.96
N CYS A 115 -5.71 8.33 24.17
CA CYS A 115 -5.53 6.90 24.40
C CYS A 115 -4.07 6.49 24.29
N SER A 116 -3.71 5.45 25.02
CA SER A 116 -2.42 4.76 24.91
C SER A 116 -2.67 3.49 24.12
N PRO A 117 -2.49 3.50 22.78
CA PRO A 117 -2.86 2.37 21.95
C PRO A 117 -2.07 1.11 22.36
N ILE A 118 -2.76 -0.02 22.33
CA ILE A 118 -2.19 -1.36 22.54
C ILE A 118 -2.36 -2.14 21.21
N PRO A 119 -1.41 -2.02 20.26
CA PRO A 119 -1.57 -2.59 18.92
C PRO A 119 -1.71 -4.12 18.81
N GLY A 120 -2.90 -4.64 18.53
CA GLY A 120 -3.10 -6.09 18.41
C GLY A 120 -2.47 -6.71 17.16
N VAL A 121 -2.26 -5.94 16.09
CA VAL A 121 -1.81 -6.46 14.79
C VAL A 121 -0.69 -5.61 14.22
N LYS A 122 0.25 -6.26 13.53
CA LYS A 122 1.24 -5.61 12.67
C LYS A 122 1.01 -5.99 11.22
N LEU A 123 1.06 -5.02 10.34
CA LEU A 123 1.19 -5.20 8.90
C LEU A 123 2.62 -4.88 8.47
N SER A 124 3.16 -5.66 7.54
CA SER A 124 4.48 -5.43 6.96
C SER A 124 4.41 -5.52 5.44
N PHE A 125 4.69 -4.41 4.77
CA PHE A 125 4.76 -4.30 3.32
C PHE A 125 6.23 -4.36 2.88
N HIS A 126 6.52 -5.18 1.87
CA HIS A 126 7.88 -5.42 1.39
C HIS A 126 7.99 -5.07 -0.08
N LYS A 127 9.03 -4.31 -0.43
CA LYS A 127 9.37 -3.98 -1.81
C LYS A 127 10.88 -4.13 -2.00
N LYS A 128 11.30 -5.16 -2.73
CA LYS A 128 12.72 -5.58 -2.78
C LYS A 128 13.28 -5.74 -1.34
N GLU A 129 14.41 -5.11 -1.05
CA GLU A 129 15.06 -5.10 0.28
C GLU A 129 14.44 -4.11 1.28
N LYS A 130 13.46 -3.30 0.85
CA LYS A 130 12.81 -2.31 1.72
C LYS A 130 11.57 -2.90 2.39
N ARG A 131 11.34 -2.47 3.64
CA ARG A 131 10.20 -2.88 4.48
C ARG A 131 9.54 -1.65 5.10
N TYR A 132 8.21 -1.69 5.18
CA TYR A 132 7.41 -0.70 5.89
C TYR A 132 6.42 -1.39 6.83
N GLU A 133 6.42 -0.99 8.09
CA GLU A 133 5.60 -1.61 9.13
C GLU A 133 4.56 -0.65 9.69
N ILE A 134 3.38 -1.20 9.97
CA ILE A 134 2.25 -0.50 10.54
C ILE A 134 1.71 -1.32 11.71
N LEU A 135 1.44 -0.67 12.83
CA LEU A 135 0.78 -1.28 13.98
C LEU A 135 -0.67 -0.82 14.07
N LEU A 136 -1.58 -1.72 14.45
CA LEU A 136 -3.02 -1.47 14.50
C LEU A 136 -3.57 -1.74 15.90
N CYS A 137 -4.15 -0.72 16.51
CA CYS A 137 -4.93 -0.81 17.74
C CYS A 137 -6.42 -0.76 17.39
N PHE A 138 -7.12 -1.89 17.47
CA PHE A 138 -8.54 -1.96 17.12
C PHE A 138 -9.46 -1.38 18.18
N GLU A 139 -9.06 -1.38 19.46
CA GLU A 139 -9.84 -0.79 20.55
C GLU A 139 -10.05 0.71 20.33
N CYS A 140 -8.98 1.42 19.96
CA CYS A 140 -9.01 2.85 19.73
C CYS A 140 -9.13 3.22 18.24
N SER A 141 -9.14 2.24 17.33
CA SER A 141 -9.07 2.46 15.87
C SER A 141 -7.87 3.31 15.46
N ILE A 142 -6.70 3.04 16.04
CA ILE A 142 -5.46 3.77 15.76
C ILE A 142 -4.53 2.97 14.88
N LEU A 143 -3.98 3.64 13.88
CA LEU A 143 -2.87 3.19 13.07
C LEU A 143 -1.60 3.89 13.54
N ILE A 144 -0.53 3.12 13.78
CA ILE A 144 0.78 3.65 14.15
C ILE A 144 1.79 3.34 13.06
N ALA A 145 2.41 4.39 12.55
CA ALA A 145 3.37 4.35 11.44
C ALA A 145 4.57 5.23 11.79
N LYS A 146 5.79 4.66 11.79
CA LYS A 146 7.03 5.39 12.13
C LYS A 146 6.93 6.22 13.44
N GLY A 147 6.21 5.69 14.43
CA GLY A 147 5.98 6.36 15.72
C GLY A 147 4.89 7.44 15.71
N VAL A 148 4.30 7.76 14.55
CA VAL A 148 3.16 8.66 14.42
C VAL A 148 1.87 7.87 14.61
N GLN A 149 0.98 8.37 15.47
CA GLN A 149 -0.37 7.83 15.66
C GLN A 149 -1.36 8.54 14.75
N LEU A 150 -2.23 7.78 14.12
CA LEU A 150 -3.26 8.25 13.21
C LEU A 150 -4.61 7.64 13.59
N ASP A 151 -5.61 8.50 13.76
CA ASP A 151 -6.99 8.11 14.07
C ASP A 151 -7.63 7.51 12.82
N PHE A 152 -7.57 6.19 12.67
CA PHE A 152 -8.06 5.43 11.53
C PHE A 152 -9.53 5.01 11.75
N ASP A 153 -10.36 6.01 12.03
CA ASP A 153 -11.71 5.86 12.62
C ASP A 153 -12.77 5.35 11.66
N TYR A 154 -12.55 5.57 10.38
CA TYR A 154 -13.53 5.28 9.33
C TYR A 154 -13.14 4.02 8.56
N MET A 155 -12.49 3.07 9.24
CA MET A 155 -12.11 1.75 8.71
C MET A 155 -13.30 1.05 8.02
N PRO A 156 -13.21 0.75 6.71
CA PRO A 156 -14.28 0.08 6.01
C PRO A 156 -14.36 -1.40 6.38
N ALA A 157 -15.53 -2.02 6.14
CA ALA A 157 -15.80 -3.41 6.48
C ALA A 157 -14.78 -4.39 5.86
N ASP A 158 -14.30 -4.10 4.65
CA ASP A 158 -13.30 -4.92 3.96
C ASP A 158 -11.97 -4.96 4.70
N PHE A 159 -11.60 -3.89 5.42
CA PHE A 159 -10.41 -3.90 6.27
C PHE A 159 -10.54 -4.98 7.35
N TYR A 160 -11.63 -4.95 8.13
CA TYR A 160 -11.89 -5.93 9.18
C TYR A 160 -12.03 -7.34 8.63
N LYS A 161 -12.66 -7.50 7.46
CA LYS A 161 -12.82 -8.81 6.80
C LYS A 161 -11.45 -9.44 6.52
N ILE A 162 -10.50 -8.67 5.99
CA ILE A 162 -9.14 -9.16 5.68
C ILE A 162 -8.37 -9.49 6.96
N ILE A 163 -8.46 -8.65 7.99
CA ILE A 163 -7.80 -8.93 9.27
C ILE A 163 -8.36 -10.23 9.89
N LYS A 164 -9.69 -10.36 9.96
CA LYS A 164 -10.34 -11.55 10.56
C LYS A 164 -10.07 -12.82 9.78
N SER A 165 -10.07 -12.78 8.44
CA SER A 165 -9.76 -13.97 7.64
C SER A 165 -8.31 -14.41 7.78
N SER A 166 -7.41 -13.51 8.17
CA SER A 166 -6.00 -13.82 8.44
C SER A 166 -5.79 -14.51 9.80
N PHE A 167 -6.76 -14.41 10.72
CA PHE A 167 -6.70 -14.99 12.06
C PHE A 167 -8.00 -15.73 12.44
N PRO A 168 -8.37 -16.79 11.69
CA PRO A 168 -9.67 -17.45 11.87
C PRO A 168 -9.90 -17.97 13.30
N ASP A 169 -8.83 -18.39 13.98
CA ASP A 169 -8.89 -19.00 15.31
C ASP A 169 -8.59 -18.00 16.46
N ASP A 170 -8.31 -16.73 16.16
CA ASP A 170 -8.07 -15.72 17.20
C ASP A 170 -9.40 -15.11 17.66
N GLU A 171 -9.94 -15.63 18.75
CA GLU A 171 -11.20 -15.16 19.34
C GLU A 171 -11.24 -13.64 19.56
N LYS A 172 -10.12 -13.03 19.98
CA LYS A 172 -10.06 -11.58 20.21
C LYS A 172 -10.17 -10.78 18.91
N ILE A 173 -9.60 -11.28 17.82
CA ILE A 173 -9.74 -10.67 16.50
C ILE A 173 -11.15 -10.88 15.94
N GLN A 174 -11.73 -12.07 16.11
CA GLN A 174 -13.05 -12.39 15.55
C GLN A 174 -14.17 -11.52 16.15
N VAL A 175 -14.06 -11.14 17.42
CA VAL A 175 -15.07 -10.29 18.10
C VAL A 175 -14.90 -8.79 17.87
N ILE A 176 -13.86 -8.34 17.14
CA ILE A 176 -13.71 -6.91 16.78
C ILE A 176 -14.97 -6.46 16.03
N ARG A 177 -15.59 -5.38 16.48
CA ARG A 177 -16.82 -4.86 15.86
C ARG A 177 -16.49 -4.22 14.51
N ASN A 178 -17.21 -4.62 13.47
CA ASN A 178 -17.15 -4.01 12.13
C ASN A 178 -18.01 -2.73 12.10
N SER A 179 -17.80 -1.80 13.02
CA SER A 179 -18.61 -0.59 13.12
C SER A 179 -17.81 0.61 12.64
N PRO A 180 -17.73 0.87 11.31
CA PRO A 180 -17.15 2.11 10.84
C PRO A 180 -17.89 3.26 11.50
N LEU A 181 -17.15 4.17 12.14
CA LEU A 181 -17.72 5.49 12.37
C LEU A 181 -18.11 6.03 10.99
N LYS A 182 -19.27 6.68 10.87
CA LYS A 182 -19.62 7.33 9.60
C LYS A 182 -18.81 8.62 9.52
N PRO A 183 -18.13 8.91 8.39
CA PRO A 183 -17.49 10.21 8.22
C PRO A 183 -18.56 11.30 8.37
N LYS A 184 -18.33 12.24 9.29
CA LYS A 184 -19.15 13.44 9.38
C LYS A 184 -18.84 14.29 8.15
N LYS A 185 -19.80 14.37 7.23
CA LYS A 185 -19.74 15.26 6.05
C LYS A 185 -19.63 16.72 6.48
#